data_AF-A0A645JPT7-F1
#
_entry.id   AF-A0A645JPT7-F1
#
_cell.length_a   1.000
_cell.length_b   1.000
_cell.length_c   1.000
_cell.angle_alpha   90.00
_cell.angle_beta   90.00
_cell.angle_gamma   90.00
#
_symmetry.space_group_name_H-M   'P 1'
#
loop_
_entity.id
_entity.type
_entity.pdbx_description
1 polymer ?
#
loop_
_entity_poly.entity_id
_entity_poly.type
_entity_poly.pdbx_seq_one_letter_code
_entity_poly.pdbx_strand_id
1 'polypeptide(L)'
;MEDRELDPRMVDKIALIAPDATIVIIRDFIVAEKYKVKLDDIVSGLVKCSNPHCITNKGEPVEPEFRVVSRSPPKLRCMYCDRTLTRISDNLL
;
A
#
# COMPACT_ATOMS: atom_id res chain seq x y z
N MET A 1 6.26 -7.29 -27.31
CA MET A 1 6.50 -8.29 -26.25
C MET A 1 6.42 -7.53 -24.95
N GLU A 2 5.25 -7.49 -24.33
CA GLU A 2 5.06 -6.85 -23.01
C GLU A 2 4.81 -7.95 -22.00
N ASP A 3 5.90 -8.60 -21.56
CA ASP A 3 5.88 -9.37 -20.33
C ASP A 3 6.02 -8.35 -19.18
N ARG A 4 4.90 -7.75 -18.79
CA ARG A 4 4.84 -6.94 -17.56
C ARG A 4 4.56 -7.90 -16.42
N GLU A 5 5.62 -8.52 -15.91
CA GLU A 5 5.58 -9.16 -14.61
C GLU A 5 5.06 -8.12 -13.60
N LEU A 6 4.00 -8.48 -12.85
CA LEU A 6 3.38 -7.56 -11.91
C LEU A 6 4.40 -7.19 -10.84
N ASP A 7 4.78 -5.92 -10.83
CA ASP A 7 5.69 -5.40 -9.81
C ASP A 7 5.05 -5.61 -8.43
N PRO A 8 5.73 -6.31 -7.50
CA PRO A 8 5.15 -6.63 -6.19
C PRO A 8 4.71 -5.36 -5.44
N ARG A 9 5.35 -4.21 -5.66
CA ARG A 9 4.96 -2.94 -5.03
C ARG A 9 3.60 -2.45 -5.53
N MET A 10 3.24 -2.74 -6.78
CA MET A 10 1.91 -2.38 -7.32
C MET A 10 0.82 -3.26 -6.71
N VAL A 11 1.13 -4.53 -6.48
CA VAL A 11 0.22 -5.48 -5.80
C VAL A 11 -0.08 -4.98 -4.39
N ASP A 12 0.93 -4.57 -3.61
CA ASP A 12 0.73 -4.02 -2.27
C ASP A 12 -0.13 -2.74 -2.25
N LYS A 13 0.02 -1.84 -3.24
CA LYS A 13 -0.86 -0.65 -3.40
C LYS A 13 -2.33 -1.04 -3.58
N ILE A 14 -2.60 -2.10 -4.34
CA ILE A 14 -3.96 -2.59 -4.57
C ILE A 14 -4.53 -3.17 -3.27
N ALA A 15 -3.73 -3.88 -2.46
CA ALA A 15 -4.15 -4.37 -1.13
C ALA A 15 -4.63 -3.24 -0.21
N LEU A 16 -3.90 -2.12 -0.22
CA LEU A 16 -4.15 -0.95 0.63
C LEU A 16 -5.49 -0.27 0.32
N ILE A 17 -5.85 -0.23 -0.96
CA ILE A 17 -7.10 0.40 -1.42
C ILE A 17 -8.26 -0.59 -1.34
N ALA A 18 -8.01 -1.84 -1.69
CA ALA A 18 -9.01 -2.89 -1.80
C ALA A 18 -8.50 -4.17 -1.12
N PRO A 19 -8.63 -4.28 0.22
CA PRO A 19 -8.16 -5.44 0.97
C PRO A 19 -8.87 -6.76 0.62
N ASP A 20 -10.00 -6.70 -0.09
CA ASP A 20 -10.72 -7.86 -0.63
C ASP A 20 -10.53 -8.05 -2.15
N ALA A 21 -9.73 -7.20 -2.81
CA ALA A 21 -9.46 -7.35 -4.24
C ALA A 21 -8.69 -8.65 -4.50
N THR A 22 -9.16 -9.39 -5.49
CA THR A 22 -8.43 -10.54 -6.05
C THR A 22 -7.72 -10.06 -7.31
N ILE A 23 -6.39 -10.08 -7.30
CA ILE A 23 -5.62 -9.79 -8.51
C ILE A 23 -5.57 -11.05 -9.37
N VAL A 24 -6.02 -10.94 -10.61
CA VAL A 24 -6.00 -12.03 -11.59
C VAL A 24 -4.90 -11.75 -12.59
N ILE A 25 -3.88 -12.61 -12.64
CA ILE A 25 -2.82 -12.54 -13.63
C ILE A 25 -3.28 -13.34 -14.85
N ILE A 26 -3.44 -12.68 -15.99
CA ILE A 26 -3.79 -13.33 -17.26
C ILE A 26 -2.52 -13.45 -18.11
N ARG A 27 -2.10 -14.68 -18.41
CA ARG A 27 -1.03 -14.98 -19.38
C ARG A 27 -1.65 -15.78 -20.53
N ASP A 28 -1.34 -15.40 -21.77
CA ASP A 28 -1.84 -16.10 -22.97
C ASP A 28 -3.38 -16.27 -23.02
N PHE A 29 -4.13 -15.25 -22.60
CA PHE A 29 -5.61 -15.25 -22.54
C PHE A 29 -6.22 -16.28 -21.57
N ILE A 30 -5.40 -16.90 -20.71
CA ILE A 30 -5.82 -17.86 -19.70
C ILE A 30 -5.53 -17.26 -18.31
N VAL A 31 -6.43 -17.50 -17.34
CA VAL A 31 -6.21 -17.10 -15.95
C VAL A 31 -5.08 -17.96 -15.39
N ALA A 32 -3.89 -17.38 -15.26
CA ALA A 32 -2.69 -18.09 -14.83
C ALA A 32 -2.65 -18.22 -13.30
N GLU A 33 -2.86 -17.11 -12.58
CA GLU A 33 -2.74 -17.09 -11.12
C GLU A 33 -3.73 -16.10 -10.48
N LYS A 34 -4.25 -16.46 -9.30
CA LYS A 34 -5.08 -15.60 -8.44
C LYS A 34 -4.28 -15.22 -7.20
N TYR A 35 -3.85 -13.97 -7.09
CA TYR A 35 -3.18 -13.47 -5.90
C TYR A 35 -4.21 -12.79 -4.98
N LYS A 36 -4.36 -13.36 -3.78
CA LYS A 36 -5.08 -12.71 -2.70
C LYS A 36 -4.12 -11.77 -2.00
N VAL A 37 -4.35 -10.47 -2.12
CA VAL A 37 -3.38 -9.50 -1.62
C VAL A 37 -3.41 -9.49 -0.09
N LYS A 38 -2.31 -9.90 0.55
CA LYS A 38 -2.19 -9.87 2.01
C LYS A 38 -1.57 -8.55 2.41
N LEU A 39 -2.36 -7.71 3.06
CA LEU A 39 -1.87 -6.50 3.68
C LEU A 39 -1.05 -6.86 4.92
N ASP A 40 0.27 -6.70 4.83
CA ASP A 40 1.21 -6.93 5.92
C ASP A 40 0.92 -6.02 7.12
N ASP A 41 1.46 -6.33 8.31
CA ASP A 41 1.18 -5.50 9.51
C ASP A 41 1.90 -4.13 9.46
N ILE A 42 2.88 -4.00 8.56
CA ILE A 42 3.66 -2.79 8.30
C ILE A 42 3.64 -2.48 6.80
N VAL A 43 3.47 -1.20 6.47
CA VAL A 43 3.45 -0.67 5.11
C VAL A 43 4.51 0.41 5.00
N SER A 44 5.49 0.25 4.11
CA SER A 44 6.60 1.17 3.90
C SER A 44 6.64 1.68 2.45
N GLY A 45 6.80 2.99 2.26
CA GLY A 45 7.06 3.58 0.93
C GLY A 45 5.86 3.63 -0.04
N LEU A 46 4.67 3.20 0.39
CA LEU A 46 3.46 3.15 -0.46
C LEU A 46 2.47 4.30 -0.21
N VAL A 47 2.53 4.90 0.97
CA VAL A 47 1.59 5.92 1.44
C VAL A 47 2.37 7.11 1.97
N LYS A 48 1.91 8.32 1.69
CA LYS A 48 2.46 9.56 2.23
C LYS A 48 1.75 9.92 3.54
N CYS A 49 2.48 10.48 4.51
CA CYS A 49 1.83 10.95 5.73
C CYS A 49 1.02 12.22 5.47
N SER A 50 -0.26 12.28 5.90
CA SER A 50 -1.05 13.53 5.82
C SER A 50 -0.60 14.61 6.81
N ASN A 51 0.42 14.36 7.64
CA ASN A 51 1.00 15.38 8.51
C ASN A 51 2.13 16.11 7.76
N PRO A 52 1.96 17.37 7.31
CA PRO A 52 3.01 18.11 6.62
C PRO A 52 4.25 18.38 7.49
N HIS A 53 4.12 18.26 8.82
CA HIS A 53 5.24 18.37 9.76
C HIS A 53 5.92 17.03 10.06
N CYS A 54 5.46 15.92 9.48
CA CYS A 54 6.12 14.63 9.65
C CYS A 54 7.52 14.63 9.00
N ILE A 55 8.48 13.99 9.66
CA ILE A 55 9.85 13.83 9.17
C ILE A 55 9.91 13.19 7.77
N THR A 56 8.99 12.28 7.47
CA THR A 56 8.87 11.61 6.17
C THR A 56 8.45 12.54 5.03
N ASN A 57 7.98 13.76 5.34
CA ASN A 57 7.59 14.78 4.37
C ASN A 57 8.63 15.91 4.26
N LYS A 58 9.69 15.89 5.07
CA LYS A 58 10.69 16.97 5.17
C LYS A 58 11.88 16.83 4.23
N GLY A 59 11.89 15.81 3.36
CA GLY A 59 13.00 15.54 2.45
C GLY A 59 14.16 14.79 3.12
N GLU A 60 13.94 14.26 4.32
CA GLU A 60 14.87 13.36 4.99
C GLU A 60 14.96 12.03 4.24
N PRO A 61 16.10 11.33 4.27
CA PRO A 61 16.31 10.02 3.62
C PRO A 61 15.62 8.88 4.39
N VAL A 62 14.36 9.07 4.76
CA VAL A 62 13.53 8.10 5.47
C VAL A 62 12.27 7.80 4.67
N GLU A 63 11.98 6.53 4.47
CA GLU A 63 10.75 6.12 3.80
C GLU A 63 9.57 6.20 4.77
N PRO A 64 8.38 6.63 4.32
CA PRO A 64 7.22 6.69 5.18
C PRO A 64 6.75 5.28 5.55
N GLU A 65 6.69 4.99 6.84
CA GLU A 65 6.27 3.70 7.38
C GLU A 65 5.02 3.83 8.24
N PHE A 66 4.11 2.86 8.07
CA PHE A 66 2.85 2.80 8.78
C PHE A 66 2.57 1.41 9.30
N ARG A 67 2.00 1.34 10.50
CA ARG A 67 1.42 0.11 11.04
C ARG A 67 -0.05 0.01 10.66
N VAL A 68 -0.48 -1.16 10.22
CA VAL A 68 -1.90 -1.45 10.00
C VAL A 68 -2.59 -1.66 11.35
N VAL A 69 -3.44 -0.72 11.74
CA VAL A 69 -4.19 -0.76 13.01
C VAL A 69 -5.56 -1.41 12.82
N SER A 70 -6.12 -1.29 11.62
CA SER A 70 -7.40 -1.91 11.26
C SER A 70 -7.38 -2.23 9.77
N ARG A 71 -7.95 -3.36 9.37
CA ARG A 71 -8.10 -3.76 7.96
C ARG A 71 -9.51 -3.47 7.41
N SER A 72 -10.51 -3.33 8.28
CA SER A 72 -11.89 -3.01 7.89
C SER A 72 -12.60 -2.17 8.97
N PRO A 73 -12.77 -0.84 8.76
CA PRO A 73 -12.21 -0.04 7.67
C PRO A 73 -10.68 0.06 7.80
N PRO A 74 -9.94 0.23 6.68
CA PRO A 74 -8.49 0.24 6.73
C PRO A 74 -7.99 1.51 7.46
N LYS A 75 -7.14 1.32 8.48
CA LYS A 75 -6.52 2.39 9.27
C LYS A 75 -5.03 2.14 9.39
N LEU A 76 -4.25 3.14 9.02
CA LEU A 76 -2.79 3.09 9.08
C LEU A 76 -2.29 4.10 10.10
N ARG A 77 -1.35 3.73 10.96
CA ARG A 77 -0.74 4.64 11.94
C ARG A 77 0.71 4.87 11.57
N CYS A 78 1.07 6.12 11.33
CA CYS A 78 2.43 6.52 11.01
C CYS A 78 3.37 6.16 12.17
N MET A 79 4.46 5.45 11.89
CA MET A 79 5.43 5.09 12.94
C MET A 79 6.27 6.28 13.43
N TYR A 80 6.27 7.39 12.69
CA TYR A 80 7.08 8.58 12.99
C TYR A 80 6.35 9.66 13.79
N CYS A 81 5.13 10.03 13.38
CA CYS A 81 4.37 11.11 14.03
C CYS A 81 3.09 10.63 14.73
N ASP A 82 2.88 9.31 14.78
CA ASP A 82 1.73 8.64 15.40
C ASP A 82 0.36 8.96 14.79
N ARG A 83 0.29 9.80 13.75
CA ARG A 83 -0.96 10.16 13.09
C ARG A 83 -1.60 8.94 12.44
N THR A 84 -2.90 8.78 12.67
CA THR A 84 -3.71 7.74 12.04
C THR A 84 -4.34 8.27 10.75
N LEU A 85 -4.10 7.55 9.65
CA LEU A 85 -4.75 7.70 8.35
C LEU A 85 -5.99 6.81 8.29
N THR A 86 -7.14 7.42 8.03
CA THR A 86 -8.41 6.72 7.81
C THR A 86 -8.84 6.75 6.33
N ARG A 87 -8.31 7.71 5.56
CA ARG A 87 -8.47 7.79 4.11
C ARG A 87 -7.12 7.58 3.43
N ILE A 88 -6.86 6.34 3.07
CA ILE A 88 -5.58 5.93 2.47
C ILE A 88 -5.52 6.39 1.00
N SER A 89 -6.66 6.37 0.30
CA SER A 89 -6.76 6.74 -1.13
C SER A 89 -6.23 8.13 -1.45
N ASP A 90 -6.44 9.11 -0.56
CA ASP A 90 -5.95 10.50 -0.74
C ASP A 90 -4.43 10.65 -0.54
N ASN A 91 -3.75 9.61 -0.06
CA ASN A 91 -2.36 9.66 0.38
C ASN A 91 -1.47 8.62 -0.33
N LEU A 92 -1.96 7.96 -1.38
CA LEU A 92 -1.14 7.02 -2.16
C LEU A 92 -0.04 7.77 -2.93
N LEU A 93 1.18 7.19 -2.94
CA LEU A 93 2.30 7.64 -3.79
C LEU A 93 2.26 6.99 -5.17
#